data_AF-A0A0J8D795-F1
#
_entry.id   AF-A0A0J8D795-F1
#
_cell.length_a   1.000
_cell.length_b   1.000
_cell.length_c   1.000
_cell.angle_alpha   90.00
_cell.angle_beta   90.00
_cell.angle_gamma   90.00
#
_symmetry.space_group_name_H-M   'P 1'
#
loop_
_entity.id
_entity.type
_entity.pdbx_description
1 polymer ?
#
loop_
_entity_poly.entity_id
_entity_poly.type
_entity_poly.pdbx_seq_one_letter_code
_entity_poly.pdbx_strand_id
1 'polypeptide(L)'
;PTKAWLSWCISMLEMLQQNGIKPVFVFDGIALPQKQEENQRRGDLRAAARQRGMELMEFGNEREASIAFQQAISISPEMQRDFVVALRNRQIDYIVAPYEVSAFSSVFFQW
;
A
#
# COMPACT_ATOMS: atom_id res chain seq x y z
N PRO A 1 11.66 -4.82 10.17
CA PRO A 1 10.96 -4.62 8.87
C PRO A 1 11.96 -4.42 7.73
N THR A 2 11.81 -5.17 6.64
CA THR A 2 12.60 -4.96 5.41
C THR A 2 12.14 -3.67 4.71
N LYS A 3 13.09 -2.85 4.23
CA LYS A 3 12.81 -1.59 3.51
C LYS A 3 12.87 -1.72 1.99
N ALA A 4 12.95 -2.94 1.47
CA ALA A 4 13.05 -3.20 0.03
C ALA A 4 11.89 -2.60 -0.77
N TRP A 5 10.67 -2.65 -0.20
CA TRP A 5 9.48 -2.01 -0.79
C TRP A 5 9.66 -0.49 -0.95
N LEU A 6 10.30 0.17 0.02
CA LEU A 6 10.52 1.62 -0.01
C LEU A 6 11.52 1.98 -1.11
N SER A 7 12.63 1.23 -1.20
CA SER A 7 13.61 1.40 -2.27
C SER A 7 12.97 1.25 -3.65
N TRP A 8 12.10 0.26 -3.85
CA TRP A 8 11.37 0.09 -5.10
C TRP A 8 10.46 1.29 -5.43
N CYS A 9 9.68 1.78 -4.47
CA CYS A 9 8.83 2.96 -4.66
C CYS A 9 9.66 4.20 -5.04
N ILE A 10 10.81 4.38 -4.40
CA ILE A 10 11.73 5.48 -4.69
C ILE A 10 12.32 5.38 -6.10
N SER A 11 12.75 4.21 -6.56
CA SER A 11 13.27 4.06 -7.92
C SER A 11 12.22 4.39 -8.98
N MET A 12 10.95 4.06 -8.73
CA MET A 12 9.84 4.43 -9.62
C MET A 12 9.63 5.95 -9.66
N LEU A 13 9.74 6.63 -8.51
CA LEU A 13 9.64 8.09 -8.42
C LEU A 13 10.76 8.79 -9.20
N GLU A 14 11.99 8.31 -9.03
CA GLU A 14 13.16 8.85 -9.72
C GLU A 14 13.02 8.69 -11.23
N MET A 15 12.49 7.55 -11.70
CA MET A 15 12.18 7.33 -13.12
C MET A 15 11.16 8.35 -13.65
N LEU A 16 10.08 8.62 -12.91
CA LEU A 16 9.08 9.61 -13.33
C LEU A 16 9.69 11.02 -13.43
N GLN A 17 10.47 11.42 -12.43
CA GLN A 17 11.13 12.73 -12.39
C GLN A 17 12.14 12.90 -13.53
N GLN A 18 12.91 11.85 -13.85
CA GLN A 18 13.87 11.85 -14.97
C GLN A 18 13.17 12.05 -16.33
N ASN A 19 11.91 11.63 -16.45
CA ASN A 19 11.10 11.85 -17.64
C ASN A 19 10.31 13.18 -17.61
N GLY A 20 10.62 14.08 -16.68
CA GLY A 20 9.96 15.38 -16.55
C GLY A 20 8.52 15.32 -16.03
N ILE A 21 8.08 14.16 -15.52
CA ILE A 21 6.76 13.99 -14.93
C ILE A 21 6.85 14.45 -13.47
N LYS A 22 5.93 15.33 -13.05
CA LYS A 22 5.77 15.75 -11.67
C LYS A 22 4.73 14.86 -10.96
N PRO A 23 5.14 13.83 -10.21
CA PRO A 23 4.18 12.99 -9.50
C PRO A 23 3.56 13.73 -8.32
N VAL A 24 2.27 13.48 -8.09
CA VAL A 24 1.56 13.89 -6.87
C VAL A 24 0.97 12.64 -6.23
N PHE A 25 1.29 12.38 -4.97
CA PHE A 25 0.76 11.23 -4.25
C PHE A 25 -0.53 11.57 -3.53
N VAL A 26 -1.51 10.67 -3.55
CA VAL A 26 -2.73 10.80 -2.75
C VAL A 26 -2.81 9.61 -1.82
N PHE A 27 -2.79 9.88 -0.51
CA PHE A 27 -2.98 8.88 0.53
C PHE A 27 -4.46 8.78 0.89
N ASP A 28 -4.94 7.55 1.12
CA ASP A 28 -6.27 7.31 1.67
C ASP A 28 -6.41 7.94 3.06
N GLY A 29 -7.57 8.55 3.30
CA GLY A 29 -7.99 9.03 4.61
C GLY A 29 -8.83 8.01 5.37
N ILE A 30 -9.98 8.44 5.86
CA ILE A 30 -10.86 7.61 6.67
C ILE A 30 -11.62 6.61 5.77
N ALA A 31 -11.64 5.35 6.18
CA ALA A 31 -12.43 4.32 5.53
C ALA A 31 -13.93 4.67 5.57
N LEU A 32 -14.62 4.51 4.44
CA LEU A 32 -16.04 4.82 4.36
C LEU A 32 -16.87 3.76 5.11
N PRO A 33 -17.90 4.16 5.88
CA PRO A 33 -18.80 3.21 6.56
C PRO A 33 -19.44 2.20 5.60
N GLN A 34 -19.78 2.65 4.38
CA GLN A 34 -20.38 1.84 3.32
C GLN A 34 -19.46 0.71 2.81
N LYS A 35 -18.15 0.80 3.08
CA LYS A 35 -17.16 -0.22 2.69
C LYS A 35 -16.69 -1.06 3.88
N GLN A 36 -17.35 -0.96 5.04
CA GLN A 36 -16.94 -1.67 6.24
C GLN A 36 -16.94 -3.20 6.05
N GLU A 37 -17.99 -3.76 5.44
CA GLU A 37 -18.07 -5.20 5.16
C GLU A 37 -16.96 -5.66 4.21
N GLU A 38 -16.70 -4.91 3.14
CA GLU A 38 -15.61 -5.22 2.22
C GLU A 38 -14.23 -5.09 2.89
N ASN A 39 -14.05 -4.10 3.76
CA ASN A 39 -12.85 -3.95 4.58
C ASN A 39 -12.63 -5.14 5.52
N GLN A 40 -13.69 -5.62 6.17
CA GLN A 40 -13.66 -6.81 7.02
C GLN A 40 -13.32 -8.05 6.19
N ARG A 41 -14.00 -8.29 5.07
CA ARG A 41 -13.73 -9.40 4.16
C ARG A 41 -12.27 -9.42 3.70
N ARG A 42 -11.71 -8.26 3.35
CA ARG A 42 -10.27 -8.12 3.01
C ARG A 42 -9.36 -8.41 4.21
N GLY A 43 -9.77 -8.07 5.42
CA GLY A 43 -9.08 -8.43 6.66
C GLY A 43 -9.03 -9.94 6.86
N ASP A 44 -10.17 -10.60 6.72
CA ASP A 44 -10.32 -12.04 6.92
C ASP A 44 -9.52 -12.84 5.89
N LEU A 45 -9.56 -12.43 4.61
CA LEU A 45 -8.76 -13.04 3.56
C LEU A 45 -7.25 -12.96 3.85
N ARG A 46 -6.77 -11.82 4.36
CA ARG A 46 -5.35 -11.67 4.75
C ARG A 46 -5.00 -12.55 5.94
N ALA A 47 -5.90 -12.71 6.91
CA ALA A 47 -5.69 -13.60 8.05
C ALA A 47 -5.62 -15.07 7.61
N ALA A 48 -6.54 -15.50 6.75
CA ALA A 48 -6.54 -16.83 6.17
C ALA A 48 -5.27 -17.10 5.33
N ALA A 49 -4.84 -16.13 4.53
CA ALA A 49 -3.60 -16.24 3.74
C ALA A 49 -2.36 -16.37 4.64
N ARG A 50 -2.30 -15.64 5.77
CA ARG A 50 -1.22 -15.78 6.75
C ARG A 50 -1.19 -17.19 7.34
N GLN A 51 -2.35 -17.68 7.77
CA GLN A 51 -2.47 -19.00 8.39
C GLN A 51 -2.02 -20.09 7.40
N ARG A 52 -2.52 -20.04 6.15
CA ARG A 52 -2.10 -20.96 5.09
C ARG A 52 -0.59 -20.89 4.81
N GLY A 53 -0.01 -19.69 4.80
CA GLY A 53 1.43 -19.52 4.62
C GLY A 53 2.25 -20.19 5.73
N MET A 54 1.80 -20.07 6.98
CA MET A 54 2.45 -20.74 8.12
C MET A 54 2.37 -22.27 7.99
N GLU A 55 1.20 -22.82 7.68
CA GLU A 55 1.01 -24.25 7.47
C GLU A 55 1.92 -24.78 6.35
N LEU A 56 1.96 -24.10 5.20
CA LEU A 56 2.82 -24.48 4.07
C LEU A 56 4.32 -24.43 4.44
N MET A 57 4.71 -23.49 5.31
CA MET A 57 6.09 -23.39 5.81
C MET A 57 6.43 -24.58 6.71
N GLU A 58 5.51 -25.01 7.58
CA GLU A 58 5.68 -26.20 8.43
C GLU A 58 5.82 -27.49 7.60
N PHE A 59 5.10 -27.60 6.48
CA PHE A 59 5.23 -28.71 5.53
C PHE A 59 6.45 -28.60 4.59
N GLY A 60 7.27 -27.56 4.71
CA GLY A 60 8.47 -27.36 3.89
C GLY A 60 8.19 -26.86 2.46
N ASN A 61 6.98 -26.41 2.16
CA ASN A 61 6.61 -25.86 0.85
C ASN A 61 6.85 -24.35 0.80
N GLU A 62 8.11 -23.95 0.86
CA GLU A 62 8.54 -22.55 0.99
C GLU A 62 8.05 -21.65 -0.16
N ARG A 63 7.99 -22.19 -1.39
CA ARG A 63 7.57 -21.43 -2.57
C ARG A 63 6.11 -21.01 -2.47
N GLU A 64 5.23 -21.93 -2.10
CA GLU A 64 3.80 -21.63 -1.96
C GLU A 64 3.52 -20.83 -0.69
N ALA A 65 4.27 -21.08 0.39
CA ALA A 65 4.21 -20.27 1.60
C ALA A 65 4.53 -18.79 1.28
N SER A 66 5.58 -18.52 0.51
CA SER A 66 5.95 -17.16 0.08
C SER A 66 4.82 -16.46 -0.68
N ILE A 67 4.13 -17.16 -1.59
CA ILE A 67 2.97 -16.61 -2.32
C ILE A 67 1.83 -16.28 -1.35
N ALA A 68 1.53 -17.18 -0.41
CA ALA A 68 0.49 -16.95 0.60
C ALA A 68 0.85 -15.76 1.53
N PHE A 69 2.11 -15.63 1.92
CA PHE A 69 2.58 -14.49 2.71
C PHE A 69 2.49 -13.17 1.95
N GLN A 70 2.74 -13.16 0.63
CA GLN A 70 2.56 -11.96 -0.20
C GLN A 70 1.08 -11.51 -0.24
N GLN A 71 0.15 -12.46 -0.33
CA GLN A 71 -1.30 -12.17 -0.30
C GLN A 71 -1.78 -11.65 1.06
N ALA A 72 -1.05 -11.98 2.12
CA ALA A 72 -1.32 -11.59 3.49
C ALA A 72 -0.82 -10.17 3.84
N ILE A 73 -0.06 -9.51 2.96
CA ILE A 73 0.56 -8.21 3.23
C ILE A 73 -0.52 -7.16 3.53
N SER A 74 -0.26 -6.36 4.56
CA SER A 74 -1.02 -5.16 4.89
C SER A 74 -0.05 -3.99 4.96
N ILE A 75 -0.45 -2.85 4.40
CA ILE A 75 0.28 -1.60 4.59
C ILE A 75 0.03 -1.13 6.02
N SER A 76 1.09 -0.96 6.82
CA SER A 76 0.97 -0.46 8.18
C SER A 76 1.14 1.08 8.25
N PRO A 77 0.68 1.72 9.33
CA PRO A 77 0.93 3.16 9.55
C PRO A 77 2.42 3.52 9.58
N GLU A 78 3.30 2.61 10.01
CA GLU A 78 4.76 2.78 9.97
C GLU A 78 5.26 2.87 8.52
N MET A 79 4.78 1.99 7.64
CA MET A 79 5.16 2.02 6.22
C MET A 79 4.72 3.32 5.56
N GLN A 80 3.49 3.77 5.83
CA GLN A 80 3.01 5.06 5.32
C GLN A 80 3.90 6.22 5.79
N ARG A 81 4.26 6.25 7.08
CA ARG A 81 5.15 7.25 7.65
C ARG A 81 6.54 7.24 6.99
N ASP A 82 7.15 6.07 6.85
CA ASP A 82 8.44 5.90 6.19
C ASP A 82 8.41 6.44 4.75
N PHE A 83 7.31 6.19 4.03
CA PHE A 83 7.15 6.67 2.66
C PHE A 83 6.93 8.19 2.61
N VAL A 84 6.08 8.75 3.47
CA VAL A 84 5.87 10.21 3.57
C VAL A 84 7.17 10.95 3.87
N VAL A 85 7.99 10.42 4.78
CA VAL A 85 9.32 11.00 5.06
C VAL A 85 10.19 10.97 3.81
N ALA A 86 10.18 9.87 3.07
CA ALA A 86 10.97 9.75 1.85
C ALA A 86 10.51 10.69 0.72
N LEU A 87 9.19 10.94 0.61
CA LEU A 87 8.60 11.92 -0.31
C LEU A 87 9.02 13.36 0.06
N ARG A 88 8.91 13.73 1.35
CA ARG A 88 9.30 15.05 1.85
C ARG A 88 10.78 15.35 1.58
N ASN A 89 11.66 14.39 1.83
CA ASN A 89 13.09 14.53 1.58
C ASN A 89 13.43 14.75 0.09
N ARG A 90 12.52 14.35 -0.81
CA ARG A 90 12.65 14.50 -2.27
C ARG A 90 11.82 15.65 -2.84
N GLN A 91 11.18 16.43 -1.98
CA GLN A 91 10.30 17.55 -2.36
C GLN A 91 9.17 17.11 -3.32
N ILE A 92 8.62 15.91 -3.09
CA ILE A 92 7.49 15.39 -3.86
C ILE A 92 6.19 15.78 -3.16
N ASP A 93 5.27 16.37 -3.93
CA ASP A 93 3.96 16.79 -3.44
C ASP A 93 3.10 15.58 -3.10
N TYR A 94 2.37 15.68 -1.98
CA TYR A 94 1.40 14.67 -1.59
C TYR A 94 0.19 15.29 -0.89
N ILE A 95 -0.95 14.63 -1.01
CA ILE A 95 -2.23 15.00 -0.43
C ILE A 95 -2.74 13.82 0.39
N VAL A 96 -3.38 14.09 1.51
CA VAL A 96 -4.15 13.08 2.24
C VAL A 96 -5.61 13.36 1.98
N ALA A 97 -6.32 12.42 1.36
CA ALA A 97 -7.74 12.55 1.13
C ALA A 97 -8.50 12.52 2.48
N PRO A 98 -9.65 13.20 2.62
CA PRO A 98 -10.46 13.11 3.84
C PRO A 98 -11.03 11.69 4.04
N TYR A 99 -11.31 11.00 2.94
CA TYR A 99 -11.81 9.62 2.88
C TYR A 99 -10.96 8.80 1.89
N GLU A 100 -11.45 7.67 1.40
CA GLU A 100 -10.73 6.87 0.40
C GLU A 100 -10.50 7.64 -0.92
N VAL A 101 -9.32 7.44 -1.52
CA VAL A 101 -8.86 8.05 -2.78
C VAL A 101 -9.85 7.81 -3.91
N SER A 102 -10.55 6.66 -3.92
CA SER A 102 -11.59 6.39 -4.92
C SER A 102 -12.74 7.40 -4.90
N ALA A 103 -13.04 7.99 -3.74
CA ALA A 103 -14.04 9.04 -3.61
C ALA A 103 -13.43 10.44 -3.84
N PHE A 104 -12.12 10.60 -3.63
CA PHE A 104 -11.42 11.87 -3.86
C PHE A 104 -11.11 12.11 -5.34
N SER A 105 -10.67 11.09 -6.07
CA SER A 105 -10.30 11.22 -7.48
C SER A 105 -11.49 11.60 -8.37
N SER A 106 -12.69 11.06 -8.09
CA SER A 106 -13.90 11.44 -8.82
C SER A 106 -14.24 12.93 -8.69
N VAL A 107 -13.88 13.56 -7.58
CA VAL A 107 -14.04 15.00 -7.36
C VAL A 107 -12.89 15.80 -7.99
N PHE A 108 -11.65 15.27 -7.91
CA PHE A 108 -10.45 15.94 -8.41
C PHE A 108 -10.39 16.03 -9.95
N PHE A 109 -10.96 15.07 -10.66
CA PHE A 109 -11.00 15.06 -12.14
C PHE A 109 -12.26 15.72 -12.75
N GLN A 110 -13.14 16.32 -11.93
CA GLN A 110 -14.32 17.05 -12.40
C GLN A 110 -14.10 18.57 -12.59
N TRP A 111 -12.85 19.03 -12.51
CA TRP A 111 -12.45 20.43 -12.75
C TRP A 111 -11.38 20.53 -13.83
#